data_AF-A0A2G6G821-F1
#
_entry.id   AF-A0A2G6G821-F1
#
_cell.length_a   1.000
_cell.length_b   1.000
_cell.length_c   1.000
_cell.angle_alpha   90.00
_cell.angle_beta   90.00
_cell.angle_gamma   90.00
#
_symmetry.space_group_name_H-M   'P 1'
#
loop_
_entity.id
_entity.type
_entity.pdbx_description
1 polymer ?
#
loop_
_entity_poly.entity_id
_entity_poly.type
_entity_poly.pdbx_seq_one_letter_code
_entity_poly.pdbx_strand_id
1 'polypeptide(L)'
;MNLYEIIKNNKHTLGKHEKAFSPLWKKISNFGYYANNNSNYLKLEKFATPETIDFLFMCIDEYNQTKRVWSEHHDSRVLDIVWHVLAFSDEMRINNYFESIVDENIQNINIFLQNFHDIGQKYKSKYFLYEKIQKYYDEKVIPHMASTKLCENLNLQTPEYYYFSFIVSTDGEWIYTNYDTDEERKNRYCLNVSVYGKNPRIYNESYSISFYNKAKKHEDKVDISFRDGQDIDKNCFIYGGKNCVSIPNLLDLSSFISELESNYKIKLNFEKIAYISTVKGVKRKTISDWVKRRFVFV
;
A
#
# COMPACT_ATOMS: atom_id res chain seq x y z
N MET A 1 2.02 9.12 22.31
CA MET A 1 0.94 8.17 22.66
C MET A 1 0.14 7.95 21.39
N ASN A 2 -0.24 6.71 21.10
CA ASN A 2 -0.86 6.35 19.83
C ASN A 2 -2.40 6.52 19.93
N LEU A 3 -3.12 6.63 18.81
CA LEU A 3 -4.55 6.99 18.86
C LEU A 3 -5.40 5.91 19.54
N TYR A 4 -4.99 4.65 19.41
CA TYR A 4 -5.64 3.53 20.09
C TYR A 4 -5.63 3.70 21.61
N GLU A 5 -4.48 4.01 22.21
CA GLU A 5 -4.36 4.19 23.66
C GLU A 5 -5.11 5.46 24.12
N ILE A 6 -5.12 6.53 23.32
CA ILE A 6 -5.94 7.73 23.61
C ILE A 6 -7.42 7.36 23.70
N ILE A 7 -7.96 6.67 22.70
CA ILE A 7 -9.38 6.26 22.70
C ILE A 7 -9.66 5.30 23.87
N LYS A 8 -8.78 4.34 24.10
CA LYS A 8 -8.91 3.36 25.19
C LYS A 8 -8.96 4.02 26.57
N ASN A 9 -8.10 5.00 26.79
CA ASN A 9 -7.99 5.71 28.06
C ASN A 9 -9.16 6.66 28.27
N ASN A 10 -9.68 7.27 27.20
CA ASN A 10 -10.74 8.27 27.29
C ASN A 10 -12.16 7.72 27.11
N LYS A 11 -12.39 6.51 26.60
CA LYS A 11 -13.77 6.01 26.31
C LYS A 11 -14.74 6.04 27.49
N HIS A 12 -14.25 6.03 28.72
CA HIS A 12 -15.07 6.14 29.93
C HIS A 12 -15.79 7.51 30.03
N THR A 13 -15.26 8.56 29.37
CA THR A 13 -15.88 9.90 29.35
C THR A 13 -17.21 9.93 28.58
N LEU A 14 -17.50 8.90 27.77
CA LEU A 14 -18.79 8.73 27.09
C LEU A 14 -19.95 8.46 28.06
N GLY A 15 -19.66 8.08 29.31
CA GLY A 15 -20.68 7.81 30.35
C GLY A 15 -21.76 6.85 29.85
N LYS A 16 -23.03 7.29 29.86
CA LYS A 16 -24.18 6.48 29.42
C LYS A 16 -24.09 6.02 27.95
N HIS A 17 -23.29 6.67 27.11
CA HIS A 17 -23.13 6.35 25.69
C HIS A 17 -22.04 5.29 25.43
N GLU A 18 -21.23 4.92 26.44
CA GLU A 18 -20.14 3.94 26.28
C GLU A 18 -20.67 2.57 25.78
N LYS A 19 -21.86 2.16 26.23
CA LYS A 19 -22.50 0.92 25.78
C LYS A 19 -22.84 0.95 24.28
N ALA A 20 -23.25 2.10 23.75
CA ALA A 20 -23.55 2.29 22.33
C ALA A 20 -22.27 2.40 21.48
N PHE A 21 -21.18 2.93 22.06
CA PHE A 21 -19.85 2.97 21.42
C PHE A 21 -19.13 1.61 21.41
N SER A 22 -19.43 0.73 22.37
CA SER A 22 -18.75 -0.57 22.53
C SER A 22 -18.62 -1.42 21.25
N PRO A 23 -19.62 -1.50 20.34
CA PRO A 23 -19.47 -2.21 19.09
C PRO A 23 -18.49 -1.53 18.11
N LEU A 24 -18.37 -0.19 18.13
CA LEU A 24 -17.34 0.53 17.39
C LEU A 24 -15.96 0.28 18.01
N TRP A 25 -15.86 0.33 19.35
CA TRP A 25 -14.62 -0.02 20.06
C TRP A 25 -14.10 -1.40 19.67
N LYS A 26 -14.97 -2.42 19.58
CA LYS A 26 -14.59 -3.77 19.12
C LYS A 26 -14.00 -3.79 17.71
N LYS A 27 -14.41 -2.87 16.82
CA LYS A 27 -13.85 -2.73 15.48
C LYS A 27 -12.48 -2.06 15.53
N ILE A 28 -12.38 -0.97 16.30
CA ILE A 28 -11.12 -0.24 16.53
C ILE A 28 -10.06 -1.16 17.14
N SER A 29 -10.43 -1.98 18.13
CA SER A 29 -9.52 -2.91 18.79
C SER A 29 -9.22 -4.19 18.00
N ASN A 30 -9.93 -4.43 16.89
CA ASN A 30 -9.67 -5.57 16.03
C ASN A 30 -8.70 -5.16 14.91
N PHE A 31 -7.42 -5.47 15.09
CA PHE A 31 -6.39 -5.18 14.08
C PHE A 31 -6.63 -5.87 12.72
N GLY A 32 -7.53 -6.85 12.62
CA GLY A 32 -7.97 -7.46 11.36
C GLY A 32 -9.15 -6.76 10.67
N TYR A 33 -9.70 -5.68 11.24
CA TYR A 33 -10.77 -4.91 10.61
C TYR A 33 -10.21 -3.84 9.67
N TYR A 34 -10.68 -3.86 8.42
CA TYR A 34 -10.29 -2.91 7.38
C TYR A 34 -11.52 -2.11 6.94
N ALA A 35 -11.52 -0.79 7.14
CA ALA A 35 -12.65 0.08 6.80
C ALA A 35 -12.88 0.14 5.28
N ASN A 36 -11.78 0.19 4.52
CA ASN A 36 -11.79 0.24 3.05
C ASN A 36 -12.27 -1.04 2.34
N ASN A 37 -12.47 -2.15 3.05
CA ASN A 37 -12.84 -3.44 2.46
C ASN A 37 -14.37 -3.64 2.35
N ASN A 38 -14.85 -4.18 1.22
CA ASN A 38 -16.15 -4.87 1.03
C ASN A 38 -17.30 -4.41 1.96
N SER A 39 -17.82 -3.19 1.75
CA SER A 39 -18.95 -2.60 2.49
C SER A 39 -18.75 -2.30 3.98
N ASN A 40 -17.56 -2.53 4.54
CA ASN A 40 -17.33 -2.28 5.97
C ASN A 40 -17.53 -0.81 6.35
N TYR A 41 -17.19 0.12 5.47
CA TYR A 41 -17.43 1.54 5.66
C TYR A 41 -18.92 1.87 5.91
N LEU A 42 -19.86 1.24 5.20
CA LEU A 42 -21.31 1.44 5.43
C LEU A 42 -21.73 0.99 6.83
N LYS A 43 -21.06 -0.02 7.39
CA LYS A 43 -21.34 -0.50 8.75
C LYS A 43 -20.85 0.48 9.82
N LEU A 44 -20.03 1.47 9.45
CA LEU A 44 -19.54 2.51 10.33
C LEU A 44 -20.51 3.70 10.45
N GLU A 45 -21.35 3.94 9.44
CA GLU A 45 -22.32 5.06 9.41
C GLU A 45 -23.18 5.14 10.67
N LYS A 46 -23.69 4.00 11.13
CA LYS A 46 -24.54 3.94 12.33
C LYS A 46 -23.86 4.38 13.64
N PHE A 47 -22.54 4.51 13.64
CA PHE A 47 -21.77 4.99 14.79
C PHE A 47 -21.48 6.49 14.71
N ALA A 48 -21.80 7.17 13.63
CA ALA A 48 -21.65 8.62 13.49
C ALA A 48 -22.77 9.37 14.24
N THR A 49 -22.91 9.12 15.54
CA THR A 49 -23.81 9.89 16.43
C THR A 49 -23.09 11.14 16.93
N PRO A 50 -23.79 12.23 17.29
CA PRO A 50 -23.15 13.44 17.80
C PRO A 50 -22.16 13.17 18.93
N GLU A 51 -22.51 12.33 19.91
CA GLU A 51 -21.64 12.02 21.04
C GLU A 51 -20.41 11.22 20.64
N THR A 52 -20.54 10.33 19.65
CA THR A 52 -19.41 9.57 19.12
C THR A 52 -18.48 10.46 18.31
N ILE A 53 -19.04 11.37 17.48
CA ILE A 53 -18.28 12.35 16.71
C ILE A 53 -17.50 13.27 17.64
N ASP A 54 -18.17 13.88 18.63
CA ASP A 54 -17.56 14.72 19.67
C ASP A 54 -16.39 14.01 20.35
N PHE A 55 -16.63 12.79 20.82
CA PHE A 55 -15.63 12.00 21.52
C PHE A 55 -14.43 11.65 20.64
N LEU A 56 -14.67 11.15 19.42
CA LEU A 56 -13.59 10.79 18.51
C LEU A 56 -12.79 12.01 18.08
N PHE A 57 -13.44 13.15 17.89
CA PHE A 57 -12.77 14.39 17.50
C PHE A 57 -11.90 14.95 18.64
N MET A 58 -12.38 14.90 19.88
CA MET A 58 -11.56 15.20 21.06
C MET A 58 -10.31 14.29 21.13
N CYS A 59 -10.46 12.99 20.88
CA CYS A 59 -9.32 12.06 20.84
C CYS A 59 -8.34 12.39 19.70
N ILE A 60 -8.84 12.86 18.55
CA ILE A 60 -8.01 13.33 17.44
C ILE A 60 -7.24 14.60 17.82
N ASP A 61 -7.86 15.54 18.50
CA ASP A 61 -7.20 16.76 18.98
C ASP A 61 -6.08 16.43 19.96
N GLU A 62 -6.32 15.52 20.91
CA GLU A 62 -5.28 15.02 21.82
C GLU A 62 -4.15 14.32 21.04
N TYR A 63 -4.50 13.48 20.06
CA TYR A 63 -3.52 12.79 19.22
C TYR A 63 -2.63 13.76 18.44
N ASN A 64 -3.21 14.84 17.90
CA ASN A 64 -2.49 15.88 17.17
C ASN A 64 -1.46 16.62 18.02
N GLN A 65 -1.62 16.65 19.35
CA GLN A 65 -0.65 17.26 20.26
C GLN A 65 0.53 16.34 20.58
N THR A 66 0.43 15.05 20.26
CA THR A 66 1.53 14.10 20.45
C THR A 66 2.52 14.13 19.28
N LYS A 67 3.74 13.62 19.49
CA LYS A 67 4.66 13.35 18.39
C LYS A 67 4.02 12.29 17.49
N ARG A 68 3.40 12.73 16.40
CA ARG A 68 2.65 11.87 15.47
C ARG A 68 3.55 10.72 14.99
N VAL A 69 3.22 9.48 15.36
CA VAL A 69 3.94 8.28 14.91
C VAL A 69 3.17 7.61 13.78
N TRP A 70 2.84 8.41 12.77
CA TRP A 70 2.03 7.96 11.64
C TRP A 70 2.56 6.71 10.93
N SER A 71 3.88 6.49 10.99
CA SER A 71 4.57 5.36 10.37
C SER A 71 4.30 4.01 11.04
N GLU A 72 3.67 3.97 12.21
CA GLU A 72 3.30 2.71 12.87
C GLU A 72 2.00 2.13 12.29
N HIS A 73 2.05 0.86 11.85
CA HIS A 73 0.92 0.17 11.23
C HIS A 73 -0.36 0.13 12.08
N HIS A 74 -0.24 0.21 13.41
CA HIS A 74 -1.39 0.22 14.31
C HIS A 74 -2.09 1.59 14.34
N ASP A 75 -1.34 2.69 14.24
CA ASP A 75 -1.89 4.05 14.24
C ASP A 75 -2.68 4.32 12.95
N SER A 76 -2.09 4.00 11.80
CA SER A 76 -2.73 4.19 10.49
C SER A 76 -4.10 3.49 10.37
N ARG A 77 -4.27 2.30 10.96
CA ARG A 77 -5.55 1.56 10.93
C ARG A 77 -6.62 2.18 11.80
N VAL A 78 -6.25 2.65 12.99
CA VAL A 78 -7.19 3.27 13.92
C VAL A 78 -7.67 4.60 13.34
N LEU A 79 -6.74 5.39 12.79
CA LEU A 79 -7.04 6.61 12.06
C LEU A 79 -7.98 6.37 10.88
N ASP A 80 -7.74 5.34 10.07
CA ASP A 80 -8.61 4.97 8.95
C ASP A 80 -10.06 4.74 9.41
N ILE A 81 -10.27 3.93 10.47
CA ILE A 81 -11.61 3.69 11.01
C ILE A 81 -12.24 4.98 11.56
N VAL A 82 -11.48 5.78 12.31
CA VAL A 82 -11.97 7.03 12.91
C VAL A 82 -12.35 8.05 11.85
N TRP A 83 -11.50 8.26 10.84
CA TRP A 83 -11.80 9.16 9.72
C TRP A 83 -13.03 8.71 8.94
N HIS A 84 -13.24 7.41 8.74
CA HIS A 84 -14.47 6.92 8.12
C HIS A 84 -15.72 7.24 8.93
N VAL A 85 -15.68 7.15 10.27
CA VAL A 85 -16.82 7.53 11.12
C VAL A 85 -17.04 9.05 11.07
N LEU A 86 -15.97 9.83 11.19
CA LEU A 86 -16.03 11.29 11.14
C LEU A 86 -16.52 11.82 9.78
N ALA A 87 -16.22 11.13 8.68
CA ALA A 87 -16.65 11.49 7.32
C ALA A 87 -18.17 11.42 7.08
N PHE A 88 -18.94 10.85 8.01
CA PHE A 88 -20.41 10.90 7.99
C PHE A 88 -20.99 12.13 8.68
N SER A 89 -20.17 12.95 9.35
CA SER A 89 -20.61 14.19 9.99
C SER A 89 -20.54 15.36 8.99
N ASP A 90 -21.58 16.20 9.01
CA ASP A 90 -21.63 17.46 8.24
C ASP A 90 -21.13 18.66 9.06
N GLU A 91 -20.56 18.42 10.24
CA GLU A 91 -20.12 19.50 11.13
C GLU A 91 -18.91 20.27 10.59
N MET A 92 -19.02 21.60 10.59
CA MET A 92 -17.99 22.50 10.06
C MET A 92 -16.60 22.28 10.65
N ARG A 93 -16.50 21.98 11.96
CA ARG A 93 -15.20 21.71 12.61
C ARG A 93 -14.51 20.45 12.07
N ILE A 94 -15.28 19.42 11.73
CA ILE A 94 -14.77 18.17 11.16
C ILE A 94 -14.33 18.40 9.71
N ASN A 95 -15.14 19.13 8.95
CA ASN A 95 -14.81 19.51 7.58
C ASN A 95 -13.53 20.35 7.52
N ASN A 96 -13.39 21.37 8.38
CA ASN A 96 -12.19 22.19 8.47
C ASN A 96 -10.95 21.37 8.84
N TYR A 97 -11.10 20.39 9.75
CA TYR A 97 -10.01 19.48 10.10
C TYR A 97 -9.57 18.64 8.90
N PHE A 98 -10.49 18.04 8.16
CA PHE A 98 -10.15 17.27 6.96
C PHE A 98 -9.54 18.13 5.87
N GLU A 99 -10.05 19.34 5.66
CA GLU A 99 -9.48 20.25 4.67
C GLU A 99 -8.04 20.60 5.01
N SER A 100 -7.76 20.96 6.28
CA SER A 100 -6.42 21.25 6.78
C SER A 100 -5.46 20.07 6.56
N ILE A 101 -5.89 18.85 6.88
CA ILE A 101 -5.06 17.65 6.67
C ILE A 101 -4.82 17.40 5.18
N VAL A 102 -5.85 17.52 4.34
CA VAL A 102 -5.70 17.33 2.89
C VAL A 102 -4.73 18.35 2.32
N ASP A 103 -4.83 19.62 2.71
CA ASP A 103 -3.91 20.67 2.27
C ASP A 103 -2.48 20.44 2.75
N GLU A 104 -2.30 20.06 4.02
CA GLU A 104 -0.99 19.70 4.57
C GLU A 104 -0.36 18.52 3.81
N ASN A 105 -1.16 17.51 3.45
CA ASN A 105 -0.67 16.32 2.74
C ASN A 105 -0.40 16.58 1.25
N ILE A 106 -1.15 17.48 0.60
CA ILE A 106 -0.88 17.92 -0.76
C ILE A 106 0.43 18.74 -0.81
N GLN A 107 0.63 19.65 0.14
CA GLN A 107 1.82 20.51 0.18
C GLN A 107 3.09 19.73 0.54
N ASN A 108 3.01 18.84 1.52
CA ASN A 108 4.16 18.09 2.03
C ASN A 108 4.31 16.69 1.41
N ILE A 109 3.47 16.35 0.42
CA ILE A 109 3.46 15.06 -0.31
C ILE A 109 3.44 13.87 0.66
N ASN A 110 2.57 13.95 1.67
CA ASN A 110 2.55 13.02 2.79
C ASN A 110 1.51 11.88 2.64
N ILE A 111 1.58 10.99 3.62
CA ILE A 111 1.52 9.52 3.53
C ILE A 111 0.09 8.93 3.39
N PHE A 112 -0.96 9.68 3.75
CA PHE A 112 -2.32 9.13 3.93
C PHE A 112 -3.40 9.77 3.07
N LEU A 113 -3.05 10.61 2.09
CA LEU A 113 -4.03 11.21 1.20
C LEU A 113 -4.89 10.14 0.50
N GLN A 114 -4.34 8.93 0.32
CA GLN A 114 -5.08 7.80 -0.21
C GLN A 114 -6.27 7.37 0.66
N ASN A 115 -6.18 7.45 1.99
CA ASN A 115 -7.30 7.11 2.85
C ASN A 115 -8.48 8.08 2.63
N PHE A 116 -8.17 9.37 2.46
CA PHE A 116 -9.18 10.39 2.15
C PHE A 116 -9.73 10.27 0.72
N HIS A 117 -8.89 9.84 -0.23
CA HIS A 117 -9.34 9.50 -1.58
C HIS A 117 -10.27 8.29 -1.57
N ASP A 118 -9.93 7.23 -0.85
CA ASP A 118 -10.75 6.03 -0.69
C ASP A 118 -12.10 6.36 -0.05
N ILE A 119 -12.10 7.15 1.03
CA ILE A 119 -13.30 7.73 1.65
C ILE A 119 -14.14 8.42 0.56
N GLY A 120 -13.55 9.38 -0.16
CA GLY A 120 -14.24 10.09 -1.24
C GLY A 120 -14.79 9.18 -2.35
N GLN A 121 -14.05 8.15 -2.76
CA GLN A 121 -14.52 7.17 -3.76
C GLN A 121 -15.72 6.35 -3.27
N LYS A 122 -15.84 6.11 -1.97
CA LYS A 122 -17.00 5.39 -1.40
C LYS A 122 -18.17 6.32 -1.16
N TYR A 123 -17.91 7.57 -0.80
CA TYR A 123 -18.91 8.59 -0.53
C TYR A 123 -19.05 9.61 -1.65
N LYS A 124 -18.86 9.21 -2.93
CA LYS A 124 -18.64 10.10 -4.10
C LYS A 124 -19.56 11.32 -4.23
N SER A 125 -20.77 11.29 -3.70
CA SER A 125 -21.72 12.41 -3.74
C SER A 125 -21.83 13.23 -2.44
N LYS A 126 -21.12 12.85 -1.38
CA LYS A 126 -21.21 13.45 -0.04
C LYS A 126 -19.88 14.02 0.46
N TYR A 127 -18.74 13.50 0.00
CA TYR A 127 -17.44 13.94 0.51
C TYR A 127 -16.84 15.10 -0.31
N PHE A 128 -16.91 16.31 0.25
CA PHE A 128 -16.56 17.56 -0.45
C PHE A 128 -15.09 17.67 -0.91
N LEU A 129 -14.17 16.91 -0.29
CA LEU A 129 -12.74 16.95 -0.64
C LEU A 129 -12.36 16.01 -1.76
N TYR A 130 -13.26 15.12 -2.22
CA TYR A 130 -12.91 14.10 -3.20
C TYR A 130 -12.36 14.69 -4.51
N GLU A 131 -13.03 15.70 -5.07
CA GLU A 131 -12.59 16.34 -6.32
C GLU A 131 -11.23 17.03 -6.18
N LYS A 132 -10.98 17.69 -5.04
CA LYS A 132 -9.69 18.33 -4.72
C LYS A 132 -8.56 17.31 -4.69
N ILE A 133 -8.78 16.18 -4.03
CA ILE A 133 -7.80 15.09 -3.93
C ILE A 133 -7.59 14.42 -5.28
N GLN A 134 -8.67 14.12 -6.01
CA GLN A 134 -8.61 13.52 -7.35
C GLN A 134 -7.80 14.39 -8.30
N LYS A 135 -8.08 15.71 -8.33
CA LYS A 135 -7.34 16.66 -9.16
C LYS A 135 -5.85 16.67 -8.82
N TYR A 136 -5.49 16.66 -7.54
CA TYR A 136 -4.09 16.57 -7.13
C TYR A 136 -3.42 15.30 -7.67
N TYR A 137 -4.06 14.14 -7.54
CA TYR A 137 -3.48 12.90 -8.06
C TYR A 137 -3.34 12.90 -9.57
N ASP A 138 -4.38 13.32 -10.30
CA ASP A 138 -4.38 13.35 -11.76
C ASP A 138 -3.35 14.33 -12.32
N GLU A 139 -3.16 15.49 -11.68
CA GLU A 139 -2.29 16.55 -12.21
C GLU A 139 -0.85 16.48 -11.68
N LYS A 140 -0.63 15.98 -10.45
CA LYS A 140 0.66 16.13 -9.74
C LYS A 140 1.35 14.82 -9.39
N VAL A 141 0.63 13.71 -9.31
CA VAL A 141 1.22 12.43 -8.85
C VAL A 141 1.26 11.41 -9.98
N ILE A 142 0.10 11.03 -10.51
CA ILE A 142 -0.05 9.97 -11.50
C ILE A 142 0.85 10.19 -12.73
N PRO A 143 0.94 11.39 -13.35
CA PRO A 143 1.76 11.59 -14.54
C PRO A 143 3.27 11.37 -14.30
N HIS A 144 3.72 11.48 -13.05
CA HIS A 144 5.14 11.39 -12.71
C HIS A 144 5.55 10.01 -12.18
N MET A 145 4.58 9.13 -11.87
CA MET A 145 4.82 7.78 -11.38
C MET A 145 5.60 6.91 -12.37
N ALA A 146 6.51 6.08 -11.85
CA ALA A 146 7.25 5.13 -12.66
C ALA A 146 6.34 4.11 -13.35
N SER A 147 5.25 3.70 -12.68
CA SER A 147 4.25 2.80 -13.27
C SER A 147 3.48 3.40 -14.44
N THR A 148 3.22 4.71 -14.43
CA THR A 148 2.55 5.42 -15.53
C THR A 148 3.46 5.46 -16.74
N LYS A 149 4.71 5.90 -16.55
CA LYS A 149 5.74 5.92 -17.60
C LYS A 149 6.01 4.53 -18.17
N LEU A 150 6.01 3.50 -17.32
CA LEU A 150 6.15 2.11 -17.76
C LEU A 150 4.98 1.70 -18.69
N CYS A 151 3.74 2.03 -18.31
CA CYS A 151 2.58 1.72 -19.14
C CYS A 151 2.58 2.45 -20.47
N GLU A 152 3.03 3.70 -20.50
CA GLU A 152 3.24 4.48 -21.73
C GLU A 152 4.28 3.80 -22.64
N ASN A 153 5.45 3.44 -22.10
CA ASN A 153 6.51 2.74 -22.83
C ASN A 153 6.07 1.35 -23.35
N LEU A 154 5.18 0.67 -22.63
CA LEU A 154 4.60 -0.61 -23.05
C LEU A 154 3.40 -0.44 -23.99
N ASN A 155 3.02 0.79 -24.35
CA ASN A 155 1.84 1.13 -25.13
C ASN A 155 0.57 0.43 -24.62
N LEU A 156 0.39 0.46 -23.30
CA LEU A 156 -0.75 -0.14 -22.63
C LEU A 156 -1.90 0.86 -22.55
N GLN A 157 -3.04 0.50 -23.13
CA GLN A 157 -4.31 1.16 -22.84
C GLN A 157 -4.77 0.74 -21.45
N THR A 158 -4.51 1.58 -20.46
CA THR A 158 -4.84 1.26 -19.07
C THR A 158 -6.23 1.77 -18.69
N PRO A 159 -7.03 0.96 -17.96
CA PRO A 159 -8.26 1.43 -17.32
C PRO A 159 -7.99 2.55 -16.30
N GLU A 160 -9.06 3.10 -15.71
CA GLU A 160 -8.98 4.11 -14.62
C GLU A 160 -8.15 3.60 -13.44
N TYR A 161 -8.15 2.31 -13.15
CA TYR A 161 -7.28 1.66 -12.16
C TYR A 161 -6.64 0.43 -12.75
N TYR A 162 -5.31 0.33 -12.69
CA TYR A 162 -4.61 -0.84 -13.20
C TYR A 162 -3.64 -1.45 -12.20
N TYR A 163 -3.54 -2.77 -12.32
CA TYR A 163 -2.60 -3.59 -11.57
C TYR A 163 -2.13 -4.75 -12.45
N PHE A 164 -0.84 -5.02 -12.38
CA PHE A 164 -0.30 -6.29 -12.83
C PHE A 164 0.87 -6.70 -11.95
N SER A 165 1.11 -8.01 -11.88
CA SER A 165 2.29 -8.55 -11.25
C SER A 165 2.83 -9.75 -12.02
N PHE A 166 4.10 -10.05 -11.82
CA PHE A 166 4.71 -11.24 -12.37
C PHE A 166 5.78 -11.78 -11.43
N ILE A 167 6.02 -13.08 -11.56
CA ILE A 167 7.09 -13.77 -10.84
C ILE A 167 7.96 -14.49 -11.85
N VAL A 168 9.26 -14.23 -11.76
CA VAL A 168 10.31 -14.96 -12.44
C VAL A 168 11.10 -15.72 -11.38
N SER A 169 11.36 -17.00 -11.61
CA SER A 169 12.18 -17.81 -10.71
C SER A 169 13.34 -18.46 -11.48
N THR A 170 14.30 -19.02 -10.75
CA THR A 170 15.46 -19.69 -11.35
C THR A 170 15.10 -20.93 -12.17
N ASP A 171 14.01 -21.61 -11.83
CA ASP A 171 13.51 -22.82 -12.52
C ASP A 171 12.19 -22.60 -13.30
N GLY A 172 11.60 -21.41 -13.19
CA GLY A 172 10.33 -21.07 -13.82
C GLY A 172 9.10 -21.63 -13.09
N GLU A 173 9.26 -22.14 -11.86
CA GLU A 173 8.16 -22.57 -10.99
C GLU A 173 7.83 -21.52 -9.91
N TRP A 174 6.55 -21.35 -9.60
CA TRP A 174 6.09 -20.32 -8.66
C TRP A 174 6.09 -20.81 -7.20
N ILE A 175 5.65 -22.03 -6.95
CA ILE A 175 5.32 -22.55 -5.61
C ILE A 175 6.17 -23.78 -5.32
N TYR A 176 6.58 -23.96 -4.05
CA TYR A 176 7.13 -25.23 -3.61
C TYR A 176 6.05 -26.30 -3.54
N THR A 177 6.27 -27.43 -4.18
CA THR A 177 5.42 -28.60 -4.08
C THR A 177 6.03 -29.60 -3.09
N ASN A 178 5.22 -30.58 -2.67
CA ASN A 178 5.71 -31.70 -1.85
C ASN A 178 6.67 -32.62 -2.61
N TYR A 179 6.82 -32.42 -3.93
CA TYR A 179 7.73 -33.19 -4.79
C TYR A 179 9.09 -32.52 -4.96
N ASP A 180 9.22 -31.22 -4.62
CA ASP A 180 10.52 -30.56 -4.68
C ASP A 180 11.46 -31.11 -3.59
N THR A 181 12.65 -31.48 -4.00
CA THR A 181 13.78 -31.81 -3.13
C THR A 181 14.23 -30.60 -2.32
N ASP A 182 14.92 -30.84 -1.21
CA ASP A 182 15.51 -29.75 -0.41
C ASP A 182 16.51 -28.91 -1.21
N GLU A 183 17.18 -29.51 -2.19
CA GLU A 183 18.12 -28.82 -3.07
C GLU A 183 17.39 -27.88 -4.05
N GLU A 184 16.35 -28.36 -4.73
CA GLU A 184 15.50 -27.53 -5.60
C GLU A 184 14.91 -26.35 -4.82
N ARG A 185 14.42 -26.61 -3.60
CA ARG A 185 13.89 -25.58 -2.72
C ARG A 185 14.94 -24.52 -2.37
N LYS A 186 16.14 -24.96 -1.98
CA LYS A 186 17.28 -24.07 -1.65
C LYS A 186 17.81 -23.28 -2.83
N ASN A 187 17.63 -23.77 -4.05
CA ASN A 187 18.12 -23.11 -5.28
C ASN A 187 17.03 -22.29 -6.01
N ARG A 188 15.77 -22.38 -5.59
CA ARG A 188 14.67 -21.55 -6.13
C ARG A 188 14.68 -20.16 -5.52
N TYR A 189 15.18 -19.20 -6.30
CA TYR A 189 15.04 -17.79 -6.01
C TYR A 189 13.90 -17.22 -6.86
N CYS A 190 13.13 -16.31 -6.28
CA CYS A 190 11.99 -15.69 -6.95
C CYS A 190 12.17 -14.17 -6.93
N LEU A 191 12.04 -13.57 -8.11
CA LEU A 191 11.80 -12.15 -8.30
C LEU A 191 10.30 -11.94 -8.51
N ASN A 192 9.66 -11.19 -7.64
CA ASN A 192 8.29 -10.74 -7.77
C ASN A 192 8.26 -9.24 -8.02
N VAL A 193 7.53 -8.82 -9.04
CA VAL A 193 7.31 -7.40 -9.36
C VAL A 193 5.83 -7.17 -9.46
N SER A 194 5.35 -6.16 -8.75
CA SER A 194 3.97 -5.69 -8.79
C SER A 194 3.95 -4.21 -9.16
N VAL A 195 3.11 -3.86 -10.12
CA VAL A 195 2.96 -2.51 -10.65
C VAL A 195 1.52 -2.06 -10.41
N TYR A 196 1.37 -0.86 -9.86
CA TYR A 196 0.10 -0.24 -9.49
C TYR A 196 0.01 1.12 -10.20
N GLY A 197 -1.14 1.50 -10.74
CA GLY A 197 -1.26 2.84 -11.29
C GLY A 197 -2.67 3.40 -11.28
N LYS A 198 -2.71 4.73 -11.37
CA LYS A 198 -3.89 5.60 -11.20
C LYS A 198 -4.67 5.43 -9.88
N ASN A 199 -4.15 4.62 -8.95
CA ASN A 199 -4.51 4.59 -7.54
C ASN A 199 -3.20 4.60 -6.74
N PRO A 200 -2.66 5.78 -6.38
CA PRO A 200 -1.52 5.88 -5.49
C PRO A 200 -1.82 5.11 -4.20
N ARG A 201 -0.98 4.15 -3.83
CA ARG A 201 -1.15 3.51 -2.52
C ARG A 201 -0.72 4.48 -1.42
N ILE A 202 -0.79 4.04 -0.17
CA ILE A 202 -0.13 4.71 0.95
C ILE A 202 1.33 5.01 0.53
N TYR A 203 1.83 6.22 0.76
CA TYR A 203 3.12 6.74 0.25
C TYR A 203 3.24 6.98 -1.27
N ASN A 204 2.12 6.99 -2.01
CA ASN A 204 2.11 7.09 -3.47
C ASN A 204 2.90 5.96 -4.17
N GLU A 205 3.02 4.79 -3.53
CA GLU A 205 3.75 3.65 -4.11
C GLU A 205 3.15 3.27 -5.47
N SER A 206 4.00 3.30 -6.50
CA SER A 206 3.60 2.95 -7.87
C SER A 206 4.06 1.53 -8.27
N TYR A 207 4.99 0.94 -7.52
CA TYR A 207 5.40 -0.45 -7.67
C TYR A 207 6.02 -1.03 -6.40
N SER A 208 6.12 -2.35 -6.37
CA SER A 208 6.92 -3.08 -5.39
C SER A 208 7.70 -4.21 -6.06
N ILE A 209 8.96 -4.37 -5.69
CA ILE A 209 9.83 -5.44 -6.18
C ILE A 209 10.32 -6.22 -4.98
N SER A 210 10.20 -7.54 -5.00
CA SER A 210 10.80 -8.39 -3.99
C SER A 210 11.62 -9.51 -4.61
N PHE A 211 12.74 -9.82 -3.99
CA PHE A 211 13.62 -10.93 -4.34
C PHE A 211 13.83 -11.79 -3.11
N TYR A 212 13.46 -13.07 -3.21
CA TYR A 212 13.47 -13.94 -2.05
C TYR A 212 13.79 -15.39 -2.36
N ASN A 213 14.20 -16.10 -1.32
CA ASN A 213 14.24 -17.56 -1.27
C ASN A 213 13.60 -18.01 0.05
N LYS A 214 12.48 -18.72 -0.05
CA LYS A 214 11.64 -19.08 1.10
C LYS A 214 12.13 -20.31 1.85
N ALA A 215 13.01 -21.12 1.25
CA ALA A 215 13.47 -22.39 1.82
C ALA A 215 14.74 -22.25 2.68
N LYS A 216 15.47 -21.14 2.55
CA LYS A 216 16.67 -20.90 3.36
C LYS A 216 16.30 -20.62 4.81
N LYS A 217 17.11 -21.18 5.73
CA LYS A 217 17.00 -20.93 7.18
C LYS A 217 17.21 -19.45 7.46
N HIS A 218 16.72 -18.97 8.61
CA HIS A 218 16.72 -17.55 8.98
C HIS A 218 18.07 -16.83 8.77
N GLU A 219 19.19 -17.51 9.00
CA GLU A 219 20.55 -16.98 8.86
C GLU A 219 21.01 -16.76 7.41
N ASP A 220 20.49 -17.56 6.46
CA ASP A 220 20.78 -17.46 5.03
C ASP A 220 19.58 -16.96 4.22
N LYS A 221 18.51 -16.54 4.90
CA LYS A 221 17.27 -16.08 4.27
C LYS A 221 17.61 -14.89 3.41
N VAL A 222 17.21 -14.94 2.15
CA VAL A 222 17.25 -13.77 1.26
C VAL A 222 15.83 -13.27 1.15
N ASP A 223 15.61 -12.05 1.60
CA ASP A 223 14.34 -11.35 1.49
C ASP A 223 14.69 -9.87 1.32
N ILE A 224 14.71 -9.44 0.07
CA ILE A 224 14.93 -8.06 -0.34
C ILE A 224 13.61 -7.55 -0.87
N SER A 225 13.11 -6.45 -0.32
CA SER A 225 11.88 -5.82 -0.80
C SER A 225 12.09 -4.33 -0.97
N PHE A 226 11.67 -3.81 -2.12
CA PHE A 226 11.65 -2.39 -2.47
C PHE A 226 10.22 -1.94 -2.75
N ARG A 227 9.91 -0.73 -2.33
CA ARG A 227 8.67 -0.02 -2.69
C ARG A 227 9.02 1.40 -3.07
N ASP A 228 8.39 1.86 -4.15
CA ASP A 228 8.52 3.25 -4.61
C ASP A 228 7.95 4.20 -3.56
N GLY A 229 8.64 5.28 -3.24
CA GLY A 229 8.21 6.26 -2.24
C GLY A 229 9.31 7.29 -1.97
N GLN A 230 8.96 8.41 -1.35
CA GLN A 230 9.91 9.52 -1.11
C GLN A 230 11.09 9.17 -0.18
N ASP A 231 11.05 8.00 0.45
CA ASP A 231 12.04 7.55 1.44
C ASP A 231 12.41 6.08 1.17
N ILE A 232 13.00 5.81 0.00
CA ILE A 232 13.37 4.44 -0.44
C ILE A 232 14.26 3.74 0.59
N ASP A 233 15.08 4.48 1.33
CA ASP A 233 15.95 3.98 2.40
C ASP A 233 15.16 3.37 3.58
N LYS A 234 13.90 3.79 3.80
CA LYS A 234 13.01 3.21 4.83
C LYS A 234 12.20 2.01 4.32
N ASN A 235 12.12 1.83 3.00
CA ASN A 235 11.30 0.80 2.36
C ASN A 235 12.11 -0.41 1.88
N CYS A 236 13.43 -0.39 2.07
CA CYS A 236 14.32 -1.51 1.79
C CYS A 236 14.45 -2.40 3.03
N PHE A 237 13.84 -3.58 2.99
CA PHE A 237 14.04 -4.60 4.01
C PHE A 237 15.00 -5.64 3.46
N ILE A 238 16.20 -5.74 4.05
CA ILE A 238 17.18 -6.77 3.73
C ILE A 238 17.35 -7.64 4.98
N TYR A 239 16.80 -8.85 4.94
CA TYR A 239 17.11 -9.87 5.94
C TYR A 239 18.21 -10.78 5.38
N GLY A 240 19.24 -11.07 6.18
CA GLY A 240 20.19 -12.16 5.95
C GLY A 240 21.17 -12.04 4.77
N GLY A 241 21.32 -10.86 4.16
CA GLY A 241 22.26 -10.64 3.05
C GLY A 241 23.52 -9.86 3.48
N LYS A 242 24.72 -10.38 3.21
CA LYS A 242 25.98 -9.62 3.32
C LYS A 242 26.24 -8.67 2.14
N ASN A 243 25.46 -8.78 1.07
CA ASN A 243 25.69 -8.05 -0.17
C ASN A 243 24.63 -6.96 -0.32
N CYS A 244 25.08 -5.70 -0.32
CA CYS A 244 24.26 -4.56 -0.70
C CYS A 244 23.86 -4.72 -2.17
N VAL A 245 22.59 -4.46 -2.47
CA VAL A 245 22.08 -4.38 -3.86
C VAL A 245 21.61 -2.96 -4.12
N SER A 246 21.77 -2.49 -5.35
CA SER A 246 21.28 -1.18 -5.77
C SER A 246 19.75 -1.09 -5.74
N ILE A 247 19.24 0.13 -5.60
CA ILE A 247 17.81 0.41 -5.69
C ILE A 247 17.35 0.16 -7.14
N PRO A 248 16.31 -0.68 -7.37
CA PRO A 248 15.85 -0.98 -8.71
C PRO A 248 15.12 0.20 -9.35
N ASN A 249 15.44 0.48 -10.62
CA ASN A 249 14.66 1.36 -11.49
C ASN A 249 13.60 0.53 -12.23
N LEU A 250 12.31 0.77 -12.00
CA LEU A 250 11.25 0.03 -12.68
C LEU A 250 11.31 0.14 -14.22
N LEU A 251 11.77 1.28 -14.74
CA LEU A 251 11.90 1.50 -16.18
C LEU A 251 13.14 0.82 -16.76
N ASP A 252 14.11 0.45 -15.93
CA ASP A 252 15.29 -0.30 -16.36
C ASP A 252 15.76 -1.22 -15.24
N LEU A 253 15.21 -2.43 -15.22
CA LEU A 253 15.58 -3.45 -14.25
C LEU A 253 16.86 -4.21 -14.64
N SER A 254 17.42 -4.00 -15.84
CA SER A 254 18.48 -4.85 -16.39
C SER A 254 19.73 -4.89 -15.49
N SER A 255 20.16 -3.72 -15.00
CA SER A 255 21.32 -3.58 -14.11
C SER A 255 21.07 -4.25 -12.76
N PHE A 256 19.89 -4.03 -12.17
CA PHE A 256 19.49 -4.64 -10.90
C PHE A 256 19.43 -6.17 -10.99
N ILE A 257 18.88 -6.72 -12.08
CA ILE A 257 18.84 -8.18 -12.29
C ILE A 257 20.25 -8.75 -12.41
N SER A 258 21.12 -8.08 -13.16
CA SER A 258 22.51 -8.54 -13.36
C SER A 258 23.28 -8.55 -12.03
N GLU A 259 23.04 -7.54 -11.18
CA GLU A 259 23.58 -7.48 -9.83
C GLU A 259 23.05 -8.62 -8.95
N LEU A 260 21.74 -8.92 -8.97
CA LEU A 260 21.17 -10.05 -8.23
C LEU A 260 21.75 -11.40 -8.69
N GLU A 261 21.80 -11.64 -10.00
CA GLU A 261 22.34 -12.88 -10.58
C GLU A 261 23.81 -13.08 -10.19
N SER A 262 24.60 -11.99 -10.20
CA SER A 262 26.01 -12.00 -9.78
C SER A 262 26.16 -12.24 -8.27
N ASN A 263 25.49 -11.44 -7.44
CA ASN A 263 25.63 -11.46 -5.98
C ASN A 263 25.21 -12.80 -5.36
N TYR A 264 24.21 -13.45 -5.96
CA TYR A 264 23.68 -14.73 -5.48
C TYR A 264 24.15 -15.93 -6.30
N LYS A 265 24.93 -15.72 -7.37
CA LYS A 265 25.43 -16.76 -8.29
C LYS A 265 24.31 -17.62 -8.87
N ILE A 266 23.26 -16.97 -9.35
CA ILE A 266 22.08 -17.61 -9.94
C ILE A 266 21.81 -17.08 -11.36
N LYS A 267 20.86 -17.72 -12.05
CA LYS A 267 20.28 -17.21 -13.29
C LYS A 267 18.76 -17.32 -13.24
N LEU A 268 18.07 -16.20 -13.45
CA LEU A 268 16.61 -16.15 -13.48
C LEU A 268 16.09 -16.63 -14.84
N ASN A 269 15.00 -17.39 -14.84
CA ASN A 269 14.41 -17.96 -16.05
C ASN A 269 13.34 -17.03 -16.64
N PHE A 270 13.76 -16.16 -17.56
CA PHE A 270 12.84 -15.24 -18.24
C PHE A 270 12.02 -15.90 -19.37
N GLU A 271 12.44 -17.06 -19.88
CA GLU A 271 11.72 -17.79 -20.93
C GLU A 271 10.43 -18.44 -20.40
N LYS A 272 10.53 -19.04 -19.21
CA LYS A 272 9.42 -19.64 -18.47
C LYS A 272 9.07 -18.78 -17.26
N ILE A 273 8.21 -17.79 -17.49
CA ILE A 273 7.70 -16.92 -16.43
C ILE A 273 6.78 -17.73 -15.51
N ALA A 274 7.13 -17.82 -14.23
CA ALA A 274 6.46 -18.66 -13.24
C ALA A 274 5.00 -18.22 -12.98
N TYR A 275 4.76 -16.91 -12.99
CA TYR A 275 3.42 -16.37 -12.78
C TYR A 275 3.27 -14.98 -13.43
N ILE A 276 2.07 -14.69 -13.93
CA ILE A 276 1.67 -13.33 -14.31
C ILE A 276 0.21 -13.16 -13.86
N SER A 277 -0.11 -11.99 -13.32
CA SER A 277 -1.45 -11.53 -13.00
C SER A 277 -1.70 -10.17 -13.60
N THR A 278 -2.88 -9.96 -14.17
CA THR A 278 -3.28 -8.70 -14.79
C THR A 278 -4.74 -8.45 -14.51
N VAL A 279 -5.12 -7.20 -14.24
CA VAL A 279 -6.54 -6.81 -14.23
C VAL A 279 -7.10 -6.76 -15.66
N LYS A 280 -8.43 -6.75 -15.78
CA LYS A 280 -9.13 -6.56 -17.05
C LYS A 280 -8.66 -5.27 -17.73
N GLY A 281 -8.31 -5.35 -19.01
CA GLY A 281 -7.80 -4.22 -19.80
C GLY A 281 -6.27 -4.18 -19.94
N VAL A 282 -5.51 -4.79 -19.02
CA VAL A 282 -4.06 -4.92 -19.16
C VAL A 282 -3.71 -6.19 -19.97
N LYS A 283 -3.04 -6.02 -21.11
CA LYS A 283 -2.70 -7.13 -22.01
C LYS A 283 -1.57 -8.00 -21.43
N ARG A 284 -1.91 -9.19 -20.93
CA ARG A 284 -0.95 -10.19 -20.40
C ARG A 284 0.21 -10.47 -21.37
N LYS A 285 -0.07 -10.57 -22.68
CA LYS A 285 0.96 -10.82 -23.70
C LYS A 285 2.03 -9.72 -23.72
N THR A 286 1.63 -8.46 -23.70
CA THR A 286 2.55 -7.31 -23.66
C THR A 286 3.48 -7.37 -22.45
N ILE A 287 2.93 -7.69 -21.26
CA ILE A 287 3.73 -7.86 -20.04
C ILE A 287 4.71 -9.05 -20.20
N SER A 288 4.23 -10.20 -20.68
CA SER A 288 5.08 -11.38 -20.91
C SER A 288 6.22 -11.09 -21.88
N ASP A 289 5.95 -10.39 -22.99
CA ASP A 289 6.98 -10.10 -24.01
C ASP A 289 8.02 -9.11 -23.49
N TRP A 290 7.62 -8.16 -22.64
CA TRP A 290 8.56 -7.27 -21.93
C TRP A 290 9.43 -8.02 -20.92
N VAL A 291 8.84 -8.90 -20.11
CA VAL A 291 9.58 -9.73 -19.13
C VAL A 291 10.56 -10.67 -19.85
N LYS A 292 10.13 -11.37 -20.92
CA LYS A 292 10.99 -12.26 -21.71
C LYS A 292 12.19 -11.55 -22.32
N ARG A 293 12.01 -10.29 -22.73
CA ARG A 293 13.08 -9.41 -23.21
C ARG A 293 13.93 -8.80 -22.09
N ARG A 294 13.81 -9.31 -20.86
CA ARG A 294 14.53 -8.82 -19.67
C ARG A 294 14.38 -7.32 -19.48
N PHE A 295 13.14 -6.84 -19.64
CA PHE A 295 12.70 -5.48 -19.36
C PHE A 295 13.14 -4.38 -20.33
N VAL A 296 13.68 -4.75 -21.50
CA VAL A 296 14.06 -3.78 -22.55
C VAL A 296 12.81 -3.28 -23.31
N PHE A 297 12.71 -1.97 -23.53
CA PHE A 297 11.70 -1.34 -24.38
C PHE A 297 12.11 -1.39 -25.86
N VAL A 298 11.16 -1.67 -26.75
CA VAL A 298 11.34 -1.67 -28.22
C VAL A 298 10.22 -0.88 -28.84
#